data_AF-A0A2Z2MHK5-F1
#
_entry.id   AF-A0A2Z2MHK5-F1
#
_cell.length_a   1.000
_cell.length_b   1.000
_cell.length_c   1.000
_cell.angle_alpha   90.00
_cell.angle_beta   90.00
_cell.angle_gamma   90.00
#
_symmetry.space_group_name_H-M   'P 1'
#
loop_
_entity.id
_entity.type
_entity.pdbx_description
1 polymer ?
#
loop_
_entity_poly.entity_id
_entity_poly.type
_entity_poly.pdbx_seq_one_letter_code
_entity_poly.pdbx_strand_id
1 'polypeptide(L)'
;MKAKREALVSLFTAMREGKVDEDIIDLLLLINSINGIYTTSSCSGRIGIIEEPDLGAKPLARWLVKVHRPMEFEEARKALKKAREGLIFLKSQPPIFHVVAEDLERAKRLHELGLASGFKYTTFKVVSKRHLVEINATEYLTAPLGRDGRVLVGEEYLRFAVELGNSMLRRSKGRLPRLQENFKKLREELGEDEIFYELAEKYKIEENWKLP
;
A
#
# COMPACT_ATOMS: atom_id res chain seq x y z
N MET A 1 -4.27 23.47 6.84
CA MET A 1 -3.74 23.39 5.45
C MET A 1 -4.82 22.89 4.48
N LYS A 2 -5.04 23.55 3.32
CA LYS A 2 -6.03 23.14 2.30
C LYS A 2 -5.80 21.71 1.79
N ALA A 3 -4.55 21.36 1.46
CA ALA A 3 -4.20 20.05 0.92
C ALA A 3 -4.46 18.89 1.92
N LYS A 4 -4.24 19.10 3.22
CA LYS A 4 -4.58 18.10 4.25
C LYS A 4 -6.08 17.85 4.32
N ARG A 5 -6.90 18.92 4.30
CA ARG A 5 -8.38 18.79 4.27
C ARG A 5 -8.83 17.98 3.05
N GLU A 6 -8.32 18.29 1.86
CA GLU A 6 -8.66 17.55 0.62
C GLU A 6 -8.26 16.07 0.71
N ALA A 7 -7.07 15.77 1.25
CA ALA A 7 -6.60 14.40 1.42
C ALA A 7 -7.45 13.60 2.42
N LEU A 8 -7.84 14.21 3.55
CA LEU A 8 -8.71 13.60 4.54
C LEU A 8 -10.10 13.32 3.99
N VAL A 9 -10.69 14.28 3.27
CA VAL A 9 -11.97 14.07 2.58
C VAL A 9 -11.87 12.89 1.62
N SER A 10 -10.81 12.82 0.81
CA SER A 10 -10.59 11.70 -0.10
C SER A 10 -10.45 10.36 0.64
N LEU A 11 -9.73 10.32 1.76
CA LEU A 11 -9.56 9.12 2.58
C LEU A 11 -10.90 8.64 3.14
N PHE A 12 -11.65 9.53 3.79
CA PHE A 12 -12.93 9.20 4.42
C PHE A 12 -13.99 8.77 3.42
N THR A 13 -14.05 9.40 2.24
CA THR A 13 -14.89 8.93 1.14
C THR A 13 -14.47 7.53 0.69
N ALA A 14 -13.18 7.29 0.47
CA ALA A 14 -12.68 5.97 0.05
C ALA A 14 -12.95 4.88 1.10
N MET A 15 -12.88 5.19 2.39
CA MET A 15 -13.22 4.26 3.47
C MET A 15 -14.69 3.84 3.41
N ARG A 16 -15.61 4.81 3.29
CA ARG A 16 -17.06 4.55 3.18
C ARG A 16 -17.42 3.74 1.93
N GLU A 17 -16.69 3.97 0.84
CA GLU A 17 -16.88 3.24 -0.42
C GLU A 17 -16.20 1.86 -0.45
N GLY A 18 -15.54 1.43 0.63
CA GLY A 18 -14.83 0.15 0.70
C GLY A 18 -13.63 0.08 -0.26
N LYS A 19 -13.03 1.22 -0.61
CA LYS A 19 -11.88 1.32 -1.53
C LYS A 19 -10.54 1.34 -0.81
N VAL A 20 -10.55 1.42 0.51
CA VAL A 20 -9.35 1.36 1.35
C VAL A 20 -9.15 -0.07 1.83
N ASP A 21 -7.91 -0.54 1.79
CA ASP A 21 -7.54 -1.85 2.31
C ASP A 21 -7.81 -1.90 3.83
N GLU A 22 -8.75 -2.77 4.24
CA GLU A 22 -9.27 -2.82 5.61
C GLU A 22 -8.16 -3.00 6.67
N ASP A 23 -7.13 -3.77 6.34
CA ASP A 23 -6.04 -4.13 7.25
C ASP A 23 -5.03 -3.01 7.53
N ILE A 24 -5.21 -1.83 6.93
CA ILE A 24 -4.41 -0.63 7.24
C ILE A 24 -5.26 0.58 7.62
N ILE A 25 -6.59 0.46 7.75
CA ILE A 25 -7.45 1.61 8.10
C ILE A 25 -6.99 2.26 9.41
N ASP A 26 -6.78 1.47 10.46
CA ASP A 26 -6.34 1.98 11.77
C ASP A 26 -5.00 2.71 11.69
N LEU A 27 -4.08 2.20 10.87
CA LEU A 27 -2.79 2.84 10.63
C LEU A 27 -2.95 4.16 9.87
N LEU A 28 -3.84 4.23 8.87
CA LEU A 28 -4.10 5.48 8.15
C LEU A 28 -4.76 6.51 9.06
N LEU A 29 -5.71 6.12 9.91
CA LEU A 29 -6.32 7.01 10.89
C LEU A 29 -5.27 7.54 11.87
N LEU A 30 -4.40 6.67 12.40
CA LEU A 30 -3.28 7.06 13.25
C LEU A 30 -2.33 8.04 12.56
N ILE A 31 -1.90 7.78 11.32
CA ILE A 31 -0.97 8.68 10.62
C ILE A 31 -1.60 10.06 10.41
N ASN A 32 -2.88 10.10 10.05
CA ASN A 32 -3.57 11.35 9.73
C ASN A 32 -3.97 12.17 10.96
N SER A 33 -4.06 11.55 12.15
CA SER A 33 -4.29 12.26 13.41
C SER A 33 -3.06 12.97 13.95
N ILE A 34 -1.88 12.78 13.34
CA ILE A 34 -0.63 13.42 13.75
C ILE A 34 -0.52 14.81 13.12
N ASN A 35 -0.16 15.79 13.96
CA ASN A 35 0.02 17.18 13.52
C ASN A 35 1.14 17.31 12.47
N GLY A 36 0.88 18.13 11.44
CA GLY A 36 1.86 18.46 10.41
C GLY A 36 2.14 17.37 9.37
N ILE A 37 1.46 16.22 9.43
CA ILE A 37 1.57 15.16 8.41
C ILE A 37 0.22 14.67 7.91
N TYR A 38 0.16 14.07 6.72
CA TYR A 38 -1.05 13.43 6.20
C TYR A 38 -0.75 12.41 5.08
N THR A 39 -1.61 11.40 4.91
CA THR A 39 -1.47 10.43 3.82
C THR A 39 -2.15 10.92 2.55
N THR A 40 -1.72 10.44 1.38
CA THR A 40 -2.44 10.72 0.11
C THR A 40 -2.79 9.49 -0.71
N SER A 41 -1.94 8.47 -0.71
CA SER A 41 -2.28 7.16 -1.26
C SER A 41 -1.49 6.10 -0.53
N SER A 42 -2.14 4.96 -0.31
CA SER A 42 -1.56 3.85 0.44
C SER A 42 -2.11 2.53 -0.09
N CYS A 43 -1.37 1.45 0.10
CA CYS A 43 -1.77 0.07 -0.22
C CYS A 43 -1.14 -0.84 0.83
N SER A 44 -1.88 -1.81 1.34
CA SER A 44 -1.41 -2.73 2.38
C SER A 44 -0.54 -3.87 1.85
N GLY A 45 -0.20 -3.84 0.57
CA GLY A 45 0.52 -4.90 -0.13
C GLY A 45 -0.45 -5.84 -0.83
N ARG A 46 0.00 -6.39 -1.96
CA ARG A 46 -0.85 -7.20 -2.83
C ARG A 46 -0.07 -8.28 -3.57
N ILE A 47 -0.77 -9.34 -3.90
CA ILE A 47 -0.32 -10.37 -4.83
C ILE A 47 -1.36 -10.52 -5.94
N GLY A 48 -0.92 -10.80 -7.15
CA GLY A 48 -1.83 -11.02 -8.27
C GLY A 48 -1.13 -11.51 -9.51
N ILE A 49 -1.96 -11.88 -10.50
CA ILE A 49 -1.50 -12.19 -11.85
C ILE A 49 -1.97 -11.06 -12.75
N ILE A 50 -1.04 -10.51 -13.51
CA ILE A 50 -1.25 -9.39 -14.43
C ILE A 50 -0.78 -9.79 -15.81
N GLU A 51 -1.48 -9.34 -16.84
CA GLU A 51 -0.97 -9.36 -18.21
C GLU A 51 -0.63 -7.93 -18.65
N GLU A 52 0.52 -7.76 -19.29
CA GLU A 52 1.05 -6.47 -19.75
C GLU A 52 1.30 -6.56 -21.26
N PRO A 53 0.75 -5.66 -22.10
CA PRO A 53 0.93 -5.75 -23.55
C PRO A 53 2.40 -5.79 -24.00
N ASP A 54 3.25 -5.05 -23.29
CA ASP A 54 4.70 -5.05 -23.48
C ASP A 54 5.42 -4.73 -22.16
N LEU A 55 6.73 -4.95 -22.12
CA LEU A 55 7.60 -4.59 -21.00
C LEU A 55 7.47 -3.10 -20.68
N GLY A 56 7.01 -2.79 -19.48
CA GLY A 56 6.85 -1.40 -19.02
C GLY A 56 5.54 -0.74 -19.45
N ALA A 57 4.66 -1.41 -20.21
CA ALA A 57 3.35 -0.89 -20.61
C ALA A 57 2.29 -0.99 -19.49
N LYS A 58 2.65 -0.59 -18.26
CA LYS A 58 1.78 -0.64 -17.07
C LYS A 58 0.40 0.01 -17.25
N PRO A 59 0.24 1.16 -17.94
CA PRO A 59 -1.07 1.79 -18.09
C PRO A 59 -2.11 0.94 -18.83
N LEU A 60 -1.64 0.02 -19.67
CA LEU A 60 -2.49 -0.88 -20.45
C LEU A 60 -2.56 -2.29 -19.82
N ALA A 61 -1.94 -2.48 -18.67
CA ALA A 61 -1.89 -3.77 -18.00
C ALA A 61 -3.24 -4.14 -17.36
N ARG A 62 -3.60 -5.43 -17.45
CA ARG A 62 -4.85 -5.95 -16.93
C ARG A 62 -4.59 -6.98 -15.83
N TRP A 63 -5.15 -6.73 -14.65
CA TRP A 63 -5.13 -7.72 -13.56
C TRP A 63 -6.10 -8.86 -13.87
N LEU A 64 -5.60 -10.08 -13.99
CA LEU A 64 -6.40 -11.30 -14.12
C LEU A 64 -6.96 -11.75 -12.76
N VAL A 65 -6.16 -11.51 -11.71
CA VAL A 65 -6.53 -11.59 -10.30
C VAL A 65 -5.64 -10.63 -9.50
N LYS A 66 -6.21 -10.00 -8.48
CA LYS A 66 -5.50 -9.11 -7.54
C LYS A 66 -6.14 -9.26 -6.18
N VAL A 67 -5.34 -9.64 -5.18
CA VAL A 67 -5.78 -9.80 -3.80
C VAL A 67 -4.78 -9.16 -2.84
N HIS A 68 -5.27 -8.71 -1.69
CA HIS A 68 -4.48 -8.05 -0.64
C HIS A 68 -4.21 -9.00 0.55
N ARG A 69 -4.47 -10.30 0.33
CA ARG A 69 -4.23 -11.43 1.24
C ARG A 69 -3.41 -12.51 0.51
N PRO A 70 -2.90 -13.54 1.19
CA PRO A 70 -2.35 -14.70 0.50
C PRO A 70 -3.32 -15.23 -0.56
N MET A 71 -2.79 -15.51 -1.74
CA MET A 71 -3.53 -16.03 -2.89
C MET A 71 -3.49 -17.56 -2.87
N GLU A 72 -4.65 -18.18 -3.06
CA GLU A 72 -4.75 -19.63 -3.18
C GLU A 72 -4.27 -20.10 -4.55
N PHE A 73 -3.67 -21.29 -4.60
CA PHE A 73 -3.21 -21.87 -5.86
C PHE A 73 -4.33 -21.98 -6.91
N GLU A 74 -5.53 -22.37 -6.50
CA GLU A 74 -6.68 -22.48 -7.42
C GLU A 74 -7.16 -21.12 -7.94
N GLU A 75 -6.99 -20.03 -7.17
CA GLU A 75 -7.28 -18.67 -7.65
C GLU A 75 -6.33 -18.31 -8.79
N ALA A 76 -5.04 -18.58 -8.61
CA ALA A 76 -4.01 -18.37 -9.64
C ALA A 76 -4.32 -19.19 -10.91
N ARG A 77 -4.62 -20.48 -10.75
CA ARG A 77 -4.94 -21.39 -11.86
C ARG A 77 -6.17 -20.93 -12.65
N LYS A 78 -7.23 -20.48 -11.95
CA LYS A 78 -8.45 -19.95 -12.58
C LYS A 78 -8.19 -18.60 -13.27
N ALA A 79 -7.35 -17.74 -12.69
CA ALA A 79 -7.02 -16.44 -13.28
C ALA A 79 -6.28 -16.58 -14.60
N LEU A 80 -5.34 -17.52 -14.71
CA LEU A 80 -4.57 -17.76 -15.93
C LEU A 80 -5.43 -18.13 -17.15
N LYS A 81 -6.59 -18.77 -16.94
CA LYS A 81 -7.54 -19.08 -18.03
C LYS A 81 -8.14 -17.83 -18.70
N LYS A 82 -8.02 -16.65 -18.06
CA LYS A 82 -8.51 -15.37 -18.58
C LYS A 82 -7.47 -14.61 -19.40
N ALA A 83 -6.22 -15.10 -19.42
CA ALA A 83 -5.12 -14.45 -20.12
C ALA A 83 -5.36 -14.47 -21.64
N ARG A 84 -5.01 -13.39 -22.34
CA ARG A 84 -5.27 -13.25 -23.78
C ARG A 84 -4.07 -12.77 -24.58
N GLU A 85 -3.42 -11.71 -24.11
CA GLU A 85 -2.39 -11.00 -24.88
C GLU A 85 -1.29 -10.48 -23.96
N GLY A 86 -0.08 -10.32 -24.51
CA GLY A 86 1.04 -9.75 -23.79
C GLY A 86 1.70 -10.70 -22.80
N LEU A 87 2.59 -10.16 -21.98
CA LEU A 87 3.37 -10.89 -20.98
C LEU A 87 2.56 -11.12 -19.72
N ILE A 88 2.54 -12.36 -19.24
CA ILE A 88 1.81 -12.76 -18.04
C ILE A 88 2.79 -12.86 -16.88
N PHE A 89 2.55 -12.12 -15.80
CA PHE A 89 3.40 -12.11 -14.61
C PHE A 89 2.60 -12.41 -13.35
N LEU A 90 3.18 -13.20 -12.45
CA LEU A 90 2.84 -13.16 -11.03
C LEU A 90 3.60 -12.01 -10.39
N LYS A 91 2.90 -11.08 -9.75
CA LYS A 91 3.51 -9.98 -9.00
C LYS A 91 3.09 -10.04 -7.54
N SER A 92 4.07 -9.94 -6.64
CA SER A 92 3.86 -9.67 -5.22
C SER A 92 4.55 -8.35 -4.89
N GLN A 93 3.83 -7.44 -4.24
CA GLN A 93 4.28 -6.09 -3.94
C GLN A 93 3.99 -5.78 -2.47
N PRO A 94 4.93 -5.15 -1.74
CA PRO A 94 4.79 -4.89 -0.33
C PRO A 94 3.82 -3.73 -0.05
N PRO A 95 3.50 -3.45 1.24
CA PRO A 95 2.81 -2.22 1.60
C PRO A 95 3.59 -0.98 1.17
N ILE A 96 2.85 0.06 0.77
CA ILE A 96 3.39 1.35 0.38
C ILE A 96 2.51 2.46 0.95
N PHE A 97 3.14 3.50 1.50
CA PHE A 97 2.45 4.66 2.08
C PHE A 97 3.07 5.95 1.54
N HIS A 98 2.24 6.85 1.03
CA HIS A 98 2.64 8.20 0.64
C HIS A 98 2.21 9.18 1.72
N VAL A 99 3.17 9.59 2.54
CA VAL A 99 2.96 10.50 3.68
C VAL A 99 3.62 11.84 3.38
N VAL A 100 2.84 12.91 3.55
CA VAL A 100 3.29 14.28 3.34
C VAL A 100 3.61 14.89 4.69
N ALA A 101 4.74 15.59 4.76
CA ALA A 101 5.08 16.46 5.88
C ALA A 101 4.98 17.94 5.48
N GLU A 102 4.60 18.76 6.45
CA GLU A 102 4.51 20.22 6.29
C GLU A 102 5.87 20.88 6.07
N ASP A 103 6.91 20.33 6.67
CA ASP A 103 8.29 20.82 6.58
C ASP A 103 9.29 19.67 6.39
N LEU A 104 10.53 20.07 6.07
CA LEU A 104 11.63 19.15 5.81
C LEU A 104 12.05 18.36 7.05
N GLU A 105 11.92 18.91 8.25
CA GLU A 105 12.36 18.26 9.48
C GLU A 105 11.45 17.08 9.82
N ARG A 106 10.13 17.30 9.78
CA ARG A 106 9.13 16.23 9.87
C ARG A 106 9.30 15.21 8.75
N ALA A 107 9.65 15.64 7.54
CA ALA A 107 9.89 14.72 6.43
C ALA A 107 11.11 13.81 6.67
N LYS A 108 12.21 14.34 7.23
CA LYS A 108 13.36 13.53 7.66
C LYS A 108 12.96 12.54 8.74
N ARG A 109 12.16 12.98 9.72
CA ARG A 109 11.65 12.10 10.79
C ARG A 109 10.81 10.96 10.24
N LEU A 110 9.91 11.23 9.28
CA LEU A 110 9.13 10.19 8.58
C LEU A 110 10.03 9.20 7.83
N HIS A 111 11.08 9.71 7.17
CA HIS A 111 12.02 8.88 6.44
C HIS A 111 12.79 7.93 7.38
N GLU A 112 13.35 8.46 8.47
CA GLU A 112 14.02 7.68 9.52
C GLU A 112 13.07 6.66 10.14
N LEU A 113 11.84 7.06 10.45
CA LEU A 113 10.78 6.20 10.97
C LEU A 113 10.53 5.02 10.03
N GLY A 114 10.33 5.26 8.73
CA GLY A 114 10.11 4.19 7.75
C GLY A 114 11.27 3.19 7.71
N LEU A 115 12.51 3.68 7.65
CA LEU A 115 13.71 2.84 7.69
C LEU A 115 13.83 2.03 8.99
N ALA A 116 13.53 2.68 10.12
CA ALA A 116 13.51 2.09 11.46
C ALA A 116 12.34 1.13 11.66
N SER A 117 11.28 1.18 10.84
CA SER A 117 10.19 0.20 10.82
C SER A 117 10.46 -0.97 9.87
N GLY A 118 11.61 -1.00 9.20
CA GLY A 118 12.00 -2.07 8.28
C GLY A 118 11.59 -1.81 6.83
N PHE A 119 11.03 -0.66 6.50
CA PHE A 119 10.69 -0.26 5.12
C PHE A 119 11.93 0.34 4.46
N LYS A 120 12.85 -0.51 4.00
CA LYS A 120 14.18 -0.10 3.52
C LYS A 120 14.20 0.67 2.19
N TYR A 121 13.09 0.67 1.46
CA TYR A 121 12.91 1.51 0.26
C TYR A 121 12.16 2.81 0.59
N THR A 122 12.18 3.23 1.85
CA THR A 122 11.67 4.55 2.22
C THR A 122 12.50 5.64 1.54
N THR A 123 11.86 6.57 0.84
CA THR A 123 12.53 7.62 0.05
C THR A 123 11.75 8.93 0.06
N PHE A 124 12.44 10.02 -0.25
CA PHE A 124 11.79 11.28 -0.59
C PHE A 124 11.33 11.24 -2.05
N LYS A 125 10.01 11.24 -2.27
CA LYS A 125 9.42 11.23 -3.61
C LYS A 125 9.36 12.62 -4.22
N VAL A 126 9.06 13.61 -3.39
CA VAL A 126 8.98 15.03 -3.79
C VAL A 126 9.56 15.86 -2.65
N VAL A 127 10.48 16.77 -2.97
CA VAL A 127 11.00 17.78 -2.05
C VAL A 127 10.81 19.14 -2.71
N SER A 128 9.72 19.82 -2.37
CA SER A 128 9.37 21.13 -2.94
C SER A 128 8.45 21.89 -1.97
N LYS A 129 7.40 22.56 -2.46
CA LYS A 129 6.30 23.09 -1.62
C LYS A 129 5.57 22.00 -0.81
N ARG A 130 5.80 20.74 -1.16
CA ARG A 130 5.27 19.55 -0.50
C ARG A 130 6.41 18.55 -0.29
N HIS A 131 6.56 18.06 0.94
CA HIS A 131 7.58 17.06 1.28
C HIS A 131 6.92 15.68 1.34
N LEU A 132 6.97 14.93 0.25
CA LEU A 132 6.34 13.61 0.15
C LEU A 132 7.38 12.52 0.42
N VAL A 133 7.14 11.74 1.46
CA VAL A 133 7.90 10.53 1.81
C VAL A 133 7.11 9.31 1.37
N GLU A 134 7.74 8.45 0.57
CA GLU A 134 7.22 7.13 0.19
C GLU A 134 7.83 6.12 1.16
N ILE A 135 7.02 5.50 2.03
CA ILE A 135 7.44 4.42 2.93
C ILE A 135 7.16 3.09 2.21
N ASN A 136 8.22 2.35 1.88
CA ASN A 136 8.14 1.18 1.00
C ASN A 136 9.14 0.09 1.43
N ALA A 137 8.82 -1.16 1.13
CA ALA A 137 9.56 -2.34 1.55
C ALA A 137 10.32 -2.99 0.37
N THR A 138 11.15 -3.99 0.66
CA THR A 138 12.04 -4.63 -0.32
C THR A 138 11.44 -5.86 -0.98
N GLU A 139 10.37 -6.43 -0.41
CA GLU A 139 9.75 -7.69 -0.81
C GLU A 139 8.92 -7.56 -2.10
N TYR A 140 9.59 -7.40 -3.24
CA TYR A 140 8.98 -7.49 -4.56
C TYR A 140 9.24 -8.86 -5.19
N LEU A 141 8.22 -9.40 -5.86
CA LEU A 141 8.34 -10.54 -6.76
C LEU A 141 7.73 -10.17 -8.11
N THR A 142 8.41 -10.47 -9.19
CA THR A 142 7.86 -10.49 -10.54
C THR A 142 8.36 -11.75 -11.23
N ALA A 143 7.47 -12.72 -11.39
CA ALA A 143 7.78 -14.02 -11.99
C ALA A 143 7.01 -14.17 -13.31
N PRO A 144 7.69 -14.40 -14.45
CA PRO A 144 7.03 -14.66 -15.72
C PRO A 144 6.29 -16.00 -15.66
N LEU A 145 5.04 -16.02 -16.13
CA LEU A 145 4.20 -17.22 -16.18
C LEU A 145 3.88 -17.66 -17.61
N GLY A 146 3.95 -16.74 -18.56
CA GLY A 146 3.57 -17.01 -19.93
C GLY A 146 3.46 -15.76 -20.78
N ARG A 147 2.92 -15.93 -21.98
CA ARG A 147 2.77 -14.86 -22.97
C ARG A 147 1.64 -15.17 -23.94
N ASP A 148 0.92 -14.13 -24.37
CA ASP A 148 -0.07 -14.18 -25.46
C ASP A 148 -1.12 -15.28 -25.24
N GLY A 149 -1.72 -15.28 -24.04
CA GLY A 149 -2.71 -16.27 -23.60
C GLY A 149 -2.16 -17.66 -23.31
N ARG A 150 -0.88 -17.92 -23.61
CA ARG A 150 -0.23 -19.21 -23.35
C ARG A 150 0.50 -19.20 -22.01
N VAL A 151 0.08 -20.08 -21.11
CA VAL A 151 0.84 -20.39 -19.89
C VAL A 151 2.04 -21.25 -20.28
N LEU A 152 3.25 -20.78 -19.96
CA LEU A 152 4.51 -21.44 -20.33
C LEU A 152 5.14 -22.23 -19.18
N VAL A 153 4.60 -22.07 -17.97
CA VAL A 153 5.07 -22.73 -16.76
C VAL A 153 4.24 -23.97 -16.43
N GLY A 154 4.89 -24.99 -15.88
CA GLY A 154 4.22 -26.16 -15.33
C GLY A 154 3.54 -25.87 -13.99
N GLU A 155 2.73 -26.82 -13.54
CA GLU A 155 2.00 -26.73 -12.27
C GLU A 155 2.95 -26.59 -11.05
N GLU A 156 4.04 -27.35 -11.01
CA GLU A 156 5.04 -27.29 -9.95
C GLU A 156 5.63 -25.88 -9.79
N TYR A 157 6.05 -25.27 -10.90
CA TYR A 157 6.56 -23.89 -10.90
C TYR A 157 5.49 -22.90 -10.42
N LEU A 158 4.25 -23.04 -10.90
CA LEU A 158 3.17 -22.15 -10.48
C LEU A 158 2.92 -22.26 -8.97
N ARG A 159 2.92 -23.47 -8.40
CA ARG A 159 2.79 -23.68 -6.94
C ARG A 159 3.92 -22.97 -6.19
N PHE A 160 5.16 -23.19 -6.60
CA PHE A 160 6.33 -22.54 -6.03
C PHE A 160 6.24 -20.99 -6.10
N ALA A 161 5.89 -20.44 -7.27
CA ALA A 161 5.79 -19.00 -7.47
C ALA A 161 4.70 -18.35 -6.60
N VAL A 162 3.55 -19.01 -6.48
CA VAL A 162 2.45 -18.55 -5.60
C VAL A 162 2.88 -18.59 -4.14
N GLU A 163 3.51 -19.68 -3.70
CA GLU A 163 3.98 -19.82 -2.32
C GLU A 163 5.05 -18.76 -1.98
N LEU A 164 6.02 -18.54 -2.86
CA LEU A 164 7.04 -17.52 -2.69
C LEU A 164 6.43 -16.11 -2.67
N GLY A 165 5.48 -15.83 -3.57
CA GLY A 165 4.75 -14.56 -3.60
C GLY A 165 3.97 -14.30 -2.31
N ASN A 166 3.32 -15.34 -1.77
CA ASN A 166 2.61 -15.28 -0.49
C ASN A 166 3.57 -15.05 0.68
N SER A 167 4.75 -15.68 0.67
CA SER A 167 5.79 -15.47 1.67
C SER A 167 6.33 -14.03 1.65
N MET A 168 6.53 -13.44 0.46
CA MET A 168 6.88 -12.02 0.30
C MET A 168 5.80 -11.09 0.88
N LEU A 169 4.52 -11.37 0.60
CA LEU A 169 3.39 -10.59 1.12
C LEU A 169 3.30 -10.68 2.65
N ARG A 170 3.36 -11.88 3.22
CA ARG A 170 3.32 -12.07 4.69
C ARG A 170 4.50 -11.37 5.38
N ARG A 171 5.70 -11.53 4.84
CA ARG A 171 6.91 -10.91 5.40
C ARG A 171 6.81 -9.39 5.42
N SER A 172 6.33 -8.79 4.34
CA SER A 172 6.21 -7.34 4.24
C SER A 172 5.08 -6.78 5.11
N LYS A 173 3.90 -7.42 5.14
CA LYS A 173 2.82 -7.07 6.07
C LYS A 173 3.20 -7.25 7.54
N GLY A 174 4.06 -8.22 7.86
CA GLY A 174 4.59 -8.43 9.21
C GLY A 174 5.36 -7.21 9.79
N ARG A 175 5.69 -6.21 8.97
CA ARG A 175 6.32 -4.95 9.41
C ARG A 175 5.31 -3.89 9.85
N LEU A 176 4.02 -4.05 9.53
CA LEU A 176 2.97 -3.06 9.85
C LEU A 176 2.84 -2.79 11.36
N PRO A 177 2.88 -3.78 12.27
CA PRO A 177 2.79 -3.50 13.71
C PRO A 177 3.93 -2.59 14.21
N ARG A 178 5.16 -2.80 13.71
CA ARG A 178 6.31 -1.96 14.03
C ARG A 178 6.19 -0.56 13.43
N LEU A 179 5.59 -0.43 12.25
CA LEU A 179 5.29 0.86 11.65
C LEU A 179 4.27 1.64 12.48
N GLN A 180 3.18 0.99 12.88
CA GLN A 180 2.14 1.56 13.72
C GLN A 180 2.70 2.02 15.07
N GLU A 181 3.53 1.21 15.72
CA GLU A 181 4.16 1.57 16.99
C GLU A 181 5.05 2.81 16.88
N ASN A 182 5.86 2.90 15.83
CA ASN A 182 6.70 4.09 15.64
C ASN A 182 5.86 5.34 15.30
N PHE A 183 4.73 5.19 14.61
CA PHE A 183 3.81 6.31 14.40
C PHE A 183 3.10 6.76 15.68
N LYS A 184 2.79 5.85 16.62
CA LYS A 184 2.27 6.24 17.95
C LYS A 184 3.27 7.13 18.69
N LYS A 185 4.55 6.74 18.70
CA LYS A 185 5.63 7.56 19.28
C LYS A 185 5.76 8.91 18.59
N LEU A 186 5.68 8.93 17.26
CA LEU A 186 5.69 10.18 16.50
C LEU A 186 4.49 11.08 16.84
N ARG A 187 3.31 10.50 17.12
CA ARG A 187 2.13 11.24 17.59
C ARG A 187 2.36 11.85 18.96
N GLU A 188 2.96 11.11 19.90
CA GLU A 188 3.33 11.65 21.22
C GLU A 188 4.32 12.82 21.09
N GLU A 189 5.25 12.75 20.13
CA GLU A 189 6.24 13.80 19.86
C GLU A 189 5.63 15.05 19.19
N LEU A 190 4.79 14.88 18.16
CA LEU A 190 4.28 15.99 17.33
C LEU A 190 2.91 16.51 17.75
N GLY A 191 2.20 15.77 18.59
CA GLY A 191 0.84 16.08 19.01
C GLY A 191 -0.23 15.71 17.98
N GLU A 192 -1.47 16.01 18.35
CA GLU A 192 -2.67 15.72 17.60
C GLU A 192 -3.01 16.83 16.59
N ASP A 193 -3.65 16.44 15.49
CA ASP A 193 -4.12 17.35 14.46
C ASP A 193 -5.62 17.64 14.61
N GLU A 194 -5.96 18.87 14.99
CA GLU A 194 -7.36 19.28 15.18
C GLU A 194 -8.20 19.15 13.89
N ILE A 195 -7.61 19.37 12.71
CA ILE A 195 -8.31 19.27 11.43
C ILE A 195 -8.78 17.84 11.16
N PHE A 196 -7.97 16.85 11.56
CA PHE A 196 -8.36 15.44 11.49
C PHE A 196 -9.61 15.16 12.30
N TYR A 197 -9.66 15.54 13.58
CA TYR A 197 -10.80 15.28 14.45
C TYR A 197 -12.05 16.05 14.03
N GLU A 198 -11.91 17.33 13.64
CA GLU A 198 -13.00 18.15 13.07
C GLU A 198 -13.65 17.46 11.87
N LEU A 199 -12.84 16.94 10.94
CA LEU A 199 -13.35 16.25 9.76
C LEU A 199 -13.85 14.84 10.08
N ALA A 200 -13.23 14.11 11.01
CA ALA A 200 -13.66 12.78 11.40
C ALA A 200 -15.07 12.83 12.03
N GLU A 201 -15.36 13.83 12.86
CA GLU A 201 -16.69 14.10 13.40
C GLU A 201 -17.69 14.44 12.29
N LYS A 202 -17.34 15.40 11.42
CA LYS A 202 -18.19 15.81 10.28
C LYS A 202 -18.55 14.64 9.36
N TYR A 203 -17.60 13.73 9.15
CA TYR A 203 -17.76 12.52 8.34
C TYR A 203 -18.15 11.29 9.19
N LYS A 204 -18.57 11.47 10.44
CA LYS A 204 -19.12 10.39 11.29
C LYS A 204 -18.27 9.12 11.29
N ILE A 205 -16.95 9.28 11.29
CA ILE A 205 -16.02 8.16 11.15
C ILE A 205 -16.13 7.20 12.35
N GLU A 206 -16.39 7.76 13.54
CA GLU A 206 -16.58 7.02 14.79
C GLU A 206 -17.77 6.05 14.79
N GLU A 207 -18.73 6.20 13.86
CA GLU A 207 -19.86 5.27 13.75
C GLU A 207 -19.42 3.85 13.32
N ASN A 208 -18.29 3.74 12.60
CA ASN A 208 -17.82 2.47 12.03
C ASN A 208 -16.35 2.15 12.34
N TRP A 209 -15.54 3.14 12.72
CA TRP A 209 -14.11 2.97 13.00
C TRP A 209 -13.70 3.68 14.28
N LYS A 210 -12.84 3.03 15.06
CA LYS A 210 -12.30 3.64 16.29
C LYS A 210 -11.24 4.68 15.92
N LEU A 211 -11.41 5.92 16.40
CA LEU A 211 -10.37 6.94 16.27
C LEU A 211 -9.20 6.69 17.24
N PRO A 212 -7.98 7.05 16.83
CA PRO A 212 -6.77 6.82 17.60
C PRO A 212 -6.61 7.79 18.76
#